data_AF-A0A1Y4G1X3-F1
#
_entry.id   AF-A0A1Y4G1X3-F1
#
_cell.length_a   1.000
_cell.length_b   1.000
_cell.length_c   1.000
_cell.angle_alpha   90.00
_cell.angle_beta   90.00
_cell.angle_gamma   90.00
#
_symmetry.space_group_name_H-M   'P 1'
#
loop_
_entity.id
_entity.type
_entity.pdbx_description
1 polymer ?
#
loop_
_entity_poly.entity_id
_entity_poly.type
_entity_poly.pdbx_seq_one_letter_code
_entity_poly.pdbx_strand_id
1 'polypeptide(L)' 'MRITEAIKHMCEQSGKGVVGASQALGKSRMYLSALISRGSYPRTDTLVQIAQACGYRVELVRDSERIELEAE' A
#
# COMPACT_ATOMS: atom_id res chain seq x y z
N MET A 1 -6.06 12.11 4.01
CA MET A 1 -4.85 11.60 3.33
C MET A 1 -5.28 10.98 2.00
N ARG A 2 -4.61 11.33 0.90
CA ARG A 2 -4.84 10.73 -0.43
C ARG A 2 -4.18 9.35 -0.52
N ILE A 3 -4.61 8.50 -1.47
CA ILE A 3 -4.09 7.13 -1.62
C ILE A 3 -2.56 7.09 -1.77
N THR A 4 -1.98 7.95 -2.61
CA THR A 4 -0.52 7.99 -2.81
C THR A 4 0.25 8.48 -1.59
N GLU A 5 -0.33 9.39 -0.80
CA GLU A 5 0.21 9.83 0.48
C GLU A 5 0.18 8.69 1.51
N ALA A 6 -0.92 7.93 1.57
CA ALA A 6 -1.05 6.75 2.43
C ALA A 6 -0.02 5.67 2.07
N ILE A 7 0.15 5.38 0.77
CA ILE A 7 1.14 4.41 0.30
C ILE A 7 2.55 4.84 0.69
N LYS A 8 2.90 6.10 0.45
CA LYS A 8 4.21 6.64 0.84
C LYS A 8 4.43 6.51 2.36
N HIS A 9 3.45 6.92 3.15
CA HIS A 9 3.50 6.82 4.60
C HIS A 9 3.68 5.37 5.08
N MET A 10 2.88 4.43 4.57
CA MET A 10 3.02 3.00 4.91
C MET A 10 4.42 2.47 4.59
N CYS A 11 4.98 2.84 3.44
CA CYS A 11 6.34 2.42 3.06
C CYS A 11 7.39 2.95 4.04
N GLU A 12 7.28 4.21 4.46
CA GLU A 12 8.19 4.84 5.42
C GLU A 12 8.08 4.18 6.80
N GLN A 13 6.86 3.92 7.29
CA GLN A 13 6.64 3.28 8.59
C GLN A 13 7.01 1.80 8.62
N SER A 14 7.04 1.13 7.47
CA SER A 14 7.40 -0.30 7.37
C SER A 14 8.88 -0.62 7.66
N GLY A 15 9.74 0.40 7.80
CA GLY A 15 11.19 0.26 7.94
C GLY A 15 11.93 -0.14 6.65
N LYS A 16 11.20 -0.45 5.56
CA LYS A 16 11.77 -0.85 4.25
C LYS A 16 11.99 0.33 3.31
N GLY A 17 11.28 1.43 3.52
CA GLY A 17 11.17 2.53 2.56
C GLY A 17 10.48 2.11 1.26
N VAL A 18 10.27 3.07 0.35
CA VAL A 18 9.51 2.85 -0.90
C VAL A 18 10.15 1.77 -1.78
N VAL A 19 11.47 1.78 -1.93
CA VAL A 19 12.18 0.81 -2.78
C VAL A 19 12.14 -0.60 -2.17
N GLY A 20 12.39 -0.72 -0.86
CA GLY A 20 12.37 -2.01 -0.18
C GLY A 20 10.97 -2.62 -0.15
N ALA A 21 9.93 -1.80 0.06
CA ALA A 21 8.54 -2.24 -0.05
C ALA A 21 8.20 -2.73 -1.48
N SER A 22 8.69 -2.03 -2.51
CA SER A 22 8.50 -2.43 -3.90
C SER A 22 9.12 -3.80 -4.21
N GLN A 23 10.29 -4.08 -3.65
CA GLN A 23 10.95 -5.38 -3.79
C GLN A 23 10.26 -6.49 -2.97
N ALA A 24 9.78 -6.18 -1.76
CA ALA A 24 9.02 -7.13 -0.94
C ALA A 24 7.72 -7.60 -1.62
N LEU A 25 7.15 -6.76 -2.49
CA LEU A 25 6.00 -7.09 -3.35
C LEU A 25 6.37 -7.91 -4.59
N GLY A 26 7.64 -8.29 -4.77
CA GLY A 26 8.12 -8.97 -5.98
C GLY A 26 8.08 -8.10 -7.24
N LYS A 27 7.99 -6.77 -7.09
CA LYS A 27 7.96 -5.81 -8.21
C LYS A 27 9.34 -5.20 -8.46
N SER A 28 9.46 -4.48 -9.57
CA SER A 28 10.68 -3.71 -9.85
C SER A 28 10.91 -2.66 -8.75
N ARG A 29 12.17 -2.31 -8.49
CA ARG A 29 12.55 -1.28 -7.49
C ARG A 29 11.83 0.05 -7.70
N MET A 30 11.44 0.35 -8.93
CA MET A 30 10.84 1.62 -9.34
C MET A 30 9.32 1.62 -9.37
N TYR A 31 8.68 0.47 -9.16
CA TYR A 31 7.24 0.35 -9.29
C TYR A 31 6.49 1.30 -8.34
N LEU A 32 6.75 1.26 -7.03
CA LEU A 32 6.06 2.15 -6.09
C LEU A 32 6.46 3.63 -6.26
N SER A 33 7.74 3.93 -6.53
CA SER A 33 8.16 5.31 -6.80
C SER A 33 7.46 5.90 -8.02
N ALA A 34 7.31 5.11 -9.09
CA ALA A 34 6.60 5.53 -10.29
C ALA A 34 5.11 5.72 -10.03
N LEU A 35 4.49 4.81 -9.27
CA LEU A 35 3.08 4.91 -8.89
C LEU A 35 2.79 6.18 -8.09
N ILE A 36 3.62 6.48 -7.08
CA ILE A 36 3.49 7.66 -6.23
C ILE A 36 3.73 8.94 -7.07
N SER A 37 4.80 8.98 -7.85
CA SER A 37 5.19 10.18 -8.61
C SER A 37 4.20 10.53 -9.72
N ARG A 38 3.59 9.53 -10.36
CA ARG A 38 2.57 9.74 -11.40
C ARG A 38 1.20 10.12 -10.82
N GLY A 39 0.99 9.97 -9.52
CA GLY A 39 -0.33 10.15 -8.92
C GLY A 39 -1.35 9.09 -9.36
N SER A 40 -0.90 7.97 -9.92
CA SER A 40 -1.78 6.89 -10.40
C SER A 40 -2.31 6.07 -9.23
N TYR A 41 -3.59 5.69 -9.31
CA TYR A 41 -4.22 4.87 -8.28
C TYR A 41 -3.99 3.38 -8.57
N PRO A 42 -3.46 2.60 -7.60
CA PRO A 42 -3.43 1.16 -7.75
C PRO A 42 -4.86 0.62 -7.83
N ARG A 43 -5.00 -0.55 -8.43
CA ARG A 43 -6.20 -1.37 -8.24
C ARG A 43 -6.34 -1.75 -6.75
N THR A 44 -7.55 -2.08 -6.34
CA THR A 44 -7.87 -2.40 -4.93
C THR A 44 -7.04 -3.56 -4.39
N ASP A 45 -6.92 -4.66 -5.14
CA ASP A 45 -6.08 -5.82 -4.81
C ASP A 45 -4.63 -5.42 -4.53
N THR A 46 -4.09 -4.54 -5.38
CA THR A 46 -2.72 -4.06 -5.27
C THR A 46 -2.54 -3.15 -4.05
N LEU A 47 -3.54 -2.33 -3.71
CA LEU A 47 -3.51 -1.53 -2.50
C LEU A 47 -3.45 -2.41 -1.24
N VAL A 48 -4.24 -3.49 -1.20
CA VAL A 48 -4.22 -4.46 -0.09
C VAL A 48 -2.85 -5.14 0.02
N GLN A 49 -2.29 -5.62 -1.08
CA GLN A 49 -0.95 -6.21 -1.10
C GLN A 49 0.13 -5.24 -0.61
N ILE A 50 0.08 -3.98 -1.04
CA ILE A 50 1.01 -2.93 -0.57
C ILE A 50 0.89 -2.73 0.93
N ALA A 51 -0.33 -2.59 1.45
CA ALA A 51 -0.57 -2.42 2.87
C ALA A 51 0.01 -3.60 3.68
N GLN A 52 -0.30 -4.84 3.28
CA GLN A 52 0.19 -6.05 3.95
C GLN A 52 1.72 -6.16 3.93
N ALA A 53 2.37 -5.87 2.79
CA ALA A 53 3.83 -5.86 2.69
C ALA A 53 4.50 -4.80 3.59
N CYS A 54 3.75 -3.74 3.91
CA CYS A 54 4.15 -2.69 4.83
C CYS A 54 3.75 -2.97 6.30
N GLY A 55 3.05 -4.06 6.59
CA GLY A 55 2.59 -4.40 7.95
C GLY A 55 1.26 -3.75 8.35
N TYR A 56 0.51 -3.23 7.38
CA TYR A 56 -0.82 -2.65 7.55
C TYR A 56 -1.91 -3.61 7.08
N ARG A 57 -3.14 -3.32 7.49
CA ARG A 57 -4.37 -3.96 7.01
C ARG A 57 -5.26 -2.91 6.36
N VAL A 58 -6.08 -3.30 5.40
CA VAL A 58 -7.10 -2.43 4.80
C VAL A 58 -8.45 -2.84 5.38
N GLU A 59 -9.13 -1.91 6.04
CA GLU A 59 -10.45 -2.15 6.62
C GLU A 59 -11.50 -1.21 5.99
N LEU A 60 -12.68 -1.73 5.69
CA LEU A 60 -13.90 -0.93 5.57
C LEU A 60 -14.51 -0.79 6.97
N VAL A 61 -14.79 0.44 7.38
CA VAL A 61 -15.27 0.73 8.74
C VAL A 61 -16.58 1.49 8.66
N ARG A 62 -17.60 1.00 9.38
CA ARG A 62 -18.90 1.67 9.58
C ARG A 62 -19.35 1.47 11.02
N ASP A 63 -19.43 2.54 11.80
CA ASP A 63 -19.75 2.50 13.23
C ASP A 63 -18.86 1.49 14.00
N SER A 64 -19.45 0.39 14.49
CA SER A 64 -18.75 -0.71 15.16
C SER A 64 -18.34 -1.85 14.24
N GLU A 65 -18.80 -1.86 12.98
CA GLU A 65 -18.49 -2.89 12.00
C GLU A 65 -17.13 -2.61 11.34
N ARG A 66 -16.32 -3.67 11.25
CA ARG A 66 -15.02 -3.67 10.57
C ARG A 66 -14.95 -4.87 9.65
N ILE A 67 -14.64 -4.61 8.38
CA ILE A 67 -14.44 -5.63 7.37
C ILE A 67 -13.00 -5.51 6.88
N GLU A 68 -12.14 -6.43 7.32
CA GLU A 68 -10.77 -6.52 6.81
C GLU A 68 -10.78 -7.06 5.38
N LEU A 69 -10.04 -6.42 4.48
CA LEU A 69 -9.91 -6.83 3.08
C LEU A 69 -8.67 -7.69 2.89
N GLU A 70 -8.82 -8.77 2.14
CA GLU A 70 -7.74 -9.62 1.67
C GLU A 70 -7.55 -9.46 0.15
N ALA A 71 -6.33 -9.65 -0.33
CA ALA A 71 -6.05 -9.65 -1.75
C ALA A 71 -6.41 -11.03 -2.33
N GLU A 72 -7.02 -11.06 -3.52
CA GLU A 72 -7.20 -12.28 -4.32
C GLU A 72 -5.87 -12.85 -4.83
#